data_AF-A0A4Y8L2D4-F1
#
_entry.id   AF-A0A4Y8L2D4-F1
#
_cell.length_a   1.000
_cell.length_b   1.000
_cell.length_c   1.000
_cell.angle_alpha   90.00
_cell.angle_beta   90.00
_cell.angle_gamma   90.00
#
_symmetry.space_group_name_H-M   'P 1'
#
loop_
_entity.id
_entity.type
_entity.pdbx_description
1 polymer ?
#
loop_
_entity_poly.entity_id
_entity_poly.type
_entity_poly.pdbx_seq_one_letter_code
_entity_poly.pdbx_strand_id
1 'polypeptide(L)' 'MRKKKGSIYHWVDSLGSIVYTTDTGHPKDQIRFDLGHYLTREEAEEKQRNIFRSVYPTFSEKRIDTKIAEIKKLTMSR' A
#
# COMPACT_ATOMS: atom_id res chain seq x y z
N MET A 1 15.99 -1.28 -5.36
CA MET A 1 15.73 0.18 -5.25
C MET A 1 16.72 0.79 -4.28
N ARG A 2 17.38 1.93 -4.57
CA ARG A 2 18.25 2.61 -3.58
C ARG A 2 17.41 3.66 -2.84
N LYS A 3 17.41 3.61 -1.50
CA LYS A 3 16.65 4.55 -0.67
C LYS A 3 17.21 5.98 -0.81
N LYS A 4 16.34 6.98 -0.94
CA LYS A 4 16.72 8.40 -1.08
C LYS A 4 15.91 9.23 -0.10
N LYS A 5 16.59 9.99 0.77
CA LYS A 5 15.96 10.92 1.71
C LYS A 5 15.07 11.91 0.95
N GLY A 6 13.86 12.13 1.45
CA GLY A 6 12.84 12.96 0.80
C GLY A 6 12.01 12.26 -0.27
N SER A 7 12.33 11.01 -0.63
CA SER A 7 11.44 10.22 -1.49
C SER A 7 10.16 9.82 -0.75
N ILE A 8 9.07 9.73 -1.51
CA ILE A 8 7.79 9.20 -1.03
C ILE A 8 7.78 7.72 -1.33
N TYR A 9 7.47 6.93 -0.32
CA TYR A 9 7.34 5.50 -0.45
C TYR A 9 5.94 5.05 -0.03
N HIS A 10 5.46 3.97 -0.65
CA HIS A 10 4.11 3.45 -0.43
C HIS A 10 4.18 2.07 0.22
N TRP A 11 3.17 1.72 1.00
CA TRP A 11 2.93 0.35 1.48
C TRP A 11 1.44 0.09 1.61
N VAL A 12 1.07 -1.18 1.77
CA VAL A 12 -0.32 -1.60 2.01
C VAL A 12 -0.47 -1.96 3.49
N ASP A 13 -1.41 -1.31 4.18
CA ASP A 13 -1.69 -1.56 5.61
C ASP A 13 -2.59 -2.80 5.84
N SER A 14 -2.95 -3.06 7.09
CA SER A 14 -3.76 -4.23 7.47
C SER A 14 -5.19 -4.21 6.92
N LEU A 15 -5.72 -3.05 6.54
CA LEU A 15 -7.03 -2.94 5.90
C LEU A 15 -6.94 -3.06 4.38
N GLY A 16 -5.74 -3.23 3.83
CA GLY A 16 -5.54 -3.20 2.39
C GLY A 16 -5.53 -1.77 1.83
N SER A 17 -5.33 -0.74 2.66
CA SER A 17 -5.22 0.65 2.19
C SER A 17 -3.78 0.99 1.82
N ILE A 18 -3.60 1.77 0.76
CA ILE A 18 -2.28 2.26 0.36
C ILE A 18 -1.96 3.48 1.21
N VAL A 19 -0.92 3.36 2.01
CA VAL A 19 -0.39 4.43 2.85
C VAL A 19 0.95 4.87 2.27
N TYR A 20 1.29 6.14 2.45
CA TYR A 20 2.58 6.68 2.05
C TYR A 20 3.24 7.47 3.17
N THR A 21 4.56 7.56 3.11
CA THR A 21 5.33 8.41 4.00
C THR A 21 6.55 8.94 3.27
N THR A 22 6.95 10.16 3.63
CA THR A 22 8.21 10.73 3.17
C THR A 22 9.34 10.17 4.00
N ASP A 23 10.40 9.70 3.34
CA ASP A 23 11.60 9.23 4.04
C ASP A 23 12.34 10.39 4.71
N THR A 24 12.36 10.34 6.04
CA THR A 24 12.98 11.37 6.88
C THR A 24 14.46 11.10 7.15
N GLY A 25 14.96 9.92 6.78
CA GLY A 25 16.27 9.41 7.20
C GLY A 25 16.27 8.81 8.61
N HIS A 26 15.12 8.71 9.27
CA HIS A 26 15.00 8.10 10.59
C HIS A 26 15.21 6.57 10.50
N PRO A 27 15.82 5.90 11.51
CA PRO A 27 16.07 4.46 11.47
C PRO A 27 14.83 3.59 11.17
N LYS A 28 13.66 3.98 11.68
CA LYS A 28 12.37 3.34 11.36
C LYS A 28 12.08 3.24 9.86
N ASP A 29 12.50 4.23 9.07
CA ASP A 29 12.29 4.25 7.63
C ASP A 29 13.24 3.26 6.95
N GLN A 30 14.46 3.08 7.49
CA GLN A 30 15.36 2.01 7.02
C GLN A 30 14.77 0.63 7.31
N ILE A 31 14.27 0.41 8.53
CA ILE A 31 13.63 -0.86 8.91
C ILE A 31 12.46 -1.19 7.98
N ARG A 32 11.61 -0.21 7.65
CA ARG A 32 10.50 -0.39 6.69
C ARG A 32 11.00 -0.76 5.29
N PHE A 33 12.07 -0.12 4.83
CA PHE A 33 12.70 -0.47 3.56
C PHE A 33 13.19 -1.93 3.57
N ASP A 34 13.91 -2.32 4.62
CA ASP A 34 14.52 -3.65 4.76
C ASP A 34 13.45 -4.75 4.85
N LEU A 35 12.30 -4.46 5.48
CA LEU A 35 11.14 -5.35 5.53
C LEU A 35 10.36 -5.44 4.20
N GLY A 36 10.81 -4.76 3.14
CA GLY A 36 10.13 -4.74 1.85
C GLY A 36 8.78 -4.02 1.89
N HIS A 37 8.60 -3.09 2.84
CA HIS A 37 7.40 -2.27 2.90
C HIS A 37 7.44 -1.11 1.92
N TYR A 38 8.61 -0.71 1.42
CA TYR A 38 8.70 0.38 0.46
C TYR A 38 8.54 -0.12 -0.97
N LEU A 39 7.35 0.14 -1.50
CA LEU A 39 6.92 -0.16 -2.84
C LEU A 39 6.85 1.14 -3.67
N THR A 40 7.02 1.01 -4.98
CA THR A 40 6.52 2.01 -5.91
C THR A 40 5.00 2.10 -5.79
N ARG A 41 4.40 3.14 -6.37
CA ARG A 41 2.94 3.27 -6.35
C ARG A 41 2.28 2.10 -7.09
N GLU A 42 2.84 1.72 -8.23
CA GLU A 42 2.35 0.63 -9.07
C GLU A 42 2.44 -0.71 -8.33
N GLU A 43 3.56 -0.97 -7.66
CA GLU A 43 3.75 -2.17 -6.83
C GLU A 43 2.77 -2.20 -5.65
N ALA A 44 2.46 -1.06 -5.04
CA ALA A 44 1.48 -0.97 -3.96
C ALA A 44 0.05 -1.21 -4.46
N GLU A 45 -0.31 -0.69 -5.63
CA GLU A 45 -1.60 -0.93 -6.29
C GLU A 45 -1.76 -2.40 -6.68
N GLU A 46 -0.71 -3.04 -7.21
CA GLU A 46 -0.72 -4.47 -7.52
C GLU A 46 -0.84 -5.31 -6.25
N LYS A 47 -0.05 -5.01 -5.21
CA LYS A 47 -0.12 -5.72 -3.93
C LYS A 47 -1.48 -5.59 -3.27
N GLN A 48 -2.09 -4.40 -3.32
CA GLN A 48 -3.44 -4.15 -2.83
C GLN A 48 -4.44 -5.09 -3.53
N ARG A 49 -4.43 -5.11 -4.88
CA ARG A 49 -5.32 -5.98 -5.65
C ARG A 49 -5.08 -7.46 -5.36
N ASN A 50 -3.82 -7.90 -5.24
CA ASN A 50 -3.48 -9.29 -4.93
C ASN A 50 -4.00 -9.74 -3.56
N ILE A 51 -3.99 -8.86 -2.55
CA ILE A 51 -4.63 -9.14 -1.25
C ILE A 51 -6.12 -9.41 -1.44
N PHE A 52 -6.85 -8.54 -2.15
CA PHE A 52 -8.28 -8.71 -2.36
C PHE A 52 -8.62 -9.93 -3.22
N ARG A 53 -7.83 -10.23 -4.25
CA ARG A 53 -8.00 -11.44 -5.07
C ARG A 53 -7.77 -12.71 -4.26
N SER A 54 -6.78 -12.71 -3.37
CA SER A 54 -6.49 -13.84 -2.49
C SER A 54 -7.60 -14.08 -1.46
N VAL A 55 -8.09 -13.00 -0.83
CA VAL A 55 -9.18 -13.07 0.18
C VAL A 55 -10.54 -13.36 -0.46
N TYR A 56 -10.79 -12.84 -1.67
CA TYR A 56 -12.05 -12.95 -2.39
C TYR A 56 -11.86 -13.55 -3.80
N PRO A 57 -11.48 -14.84 -3.92
CA PRO A 57 -11.14 -15.44 -5.21
C PRO A 57 -12.32 -15.54 -6.19
N THR A 58 -13.56 -15.47 -5.68
CA THR A 58 -14.77 -15.52 -6.49
C THR A 58 -15.31 -14.14 -6.87
N PHE A 59 -14.69 -13.06 -6.38
CA PHE A 59 -15.14 -11.72 -6.73
C PHE A 59 -14.69 -11.36 -8.15
N SER A 60 -15.58 -10.71 -8.89
CA SER A 60 -15.18 -10.06 -10.13
C SER A 60 -14.27 -8.86 -9.84
N GLU A 61 -13.44 -8.50 -10.81
CA GLU A 61 -12.57 -7.31 -10.73
C GLU A 61 -13.35 -6.05 -10.35
N LYS A 62 -14.55 -5.84 -10.92
CA LYS A 62 -15.43 -4.72 -10.58
C LYS A 62 -15.82 -4.69 -9.10
N ARG A 63 -16.04 -5.86 -8.49
CA ARG A 63 -16.39 -5.97 -7.07
C ARG A 63 -15.18 -5.73 -6.17
N ILE A 64 -13.99 -6.17 -6.60
CA ILE A 64 -12.71 -5.85 -5.94
C ILE A 64 -12.48 -4.33 -5.96
N ASP A 65 -12.64 -3.68 -7.12
CA ASP A 65 -12.50 -2.23 -7.25
C ASP A 65 -13.49 -1.48 -6.35
N THR A 66 -14.72 -1.98 -6.23
CA THR A 66 -15.73 -1.42 -5.30
C THR A 66 -15.26 -1.51 -3.85
N LYS A 67 -14.69 -2.64 -3.43
CA LYS A 67 -14.14 -2.81 -2.08
C LYS A 67 -12.96 -1.87 -1.80
N ILE A 68 -12.05 -1.74 -2.76
CA ILE A 68 -10.92 -0.80 -2.67
C ILE A 68 -11.44 0.63 -2.52
N ALA A 69 -12.47 1.03 -3.29
CA ALA A 69 -13.07 2.35 -3.20
C ALA A 69 -13.76 2.61 -1.85
N GLU A 70 -14.44 1.61 -1.27
CA GLU A 70 -15.01 1.69 0.09
C GLU A 70 -13.92 1.92 1.14
N ILE A 71 -12.83 1.15 1.09
CA ILE A 71 -11.71 1.30 2.03
C ILE A 71 -11.08 2.69 1.91
N LYS A 72 -10.84 3.15 0.68
CA LYS A 72 -10.29 4.48 0.42
C LYS A 72 -11.15 5.58 1.06
N LYS A 73 -12.49 5.48 0.99
CA LYS A 73 -13.40 6.41 1.65
C LYS A 73 -13.27 6.38 3.17
N LEU A 74 -13.11 5.20 3.77
CA LEU A 74 -12.97 5.03 5.21
C LEU A 74 -11.62 5.55 5.74
N THR A 75 -10.55 5.45 4.95
CA THR A 75 -9.20 5.83 5.39
C THR A 75 -8.81 7.27 5.03
N MET A 76 -9.47 7.91 4.05
CA MET A 76 -9.22 9.32 3.70
C MET A 76 -9.85 10.35 4.66
N SER A 77 -10.68 9.91 5.61
CA SER A 77 -11.30 10.80 6.62
C SER A 77 -10.45 10.98 7.89
N ARG A 78 -9.14 10.69 7.84
CA ARG A 78 -8.18 10.94 8.92
C ARG A 78 -7.06 11.83 8.43
#